data_AF-A0A254T750-F1
#
_entry.id   AF-A0A254T750-F1
#
_cell.length_a   1.000
_cell.length_b   1.000
_cell.length_c   1.000
_cell.angle_alpha   90.00
_cell.angle_beta   90.00
_cell.angle_gamma   90.00
#
_symmetry.space_group_name_H-M   'P 1'
#
loop_
_entity.id
_entity.type
_entity.pdbx_description
1 polymer ?
#
loop_
_entity_poly.entity_id
_entity_poly.type
_entity_poly.pdbx_seq_one_letter_code
_entity_poly.pdbx_strand_id
1 'polypeptide(L)'
;MTLHQRFEQVVVLVLSVIIALVIAIALLQLVTRLIPLLLGGALDPLDHEVFQAMFGMIMTLLIALEFKHSIIRVALRAEGIVQVKTVILIALLALIRKFIILDIHTTDAATIAALASATLALGIVYWLFREREDRQSKPLE
;
A
#
# COMPACT_ATOMS: atom_id res chain seq x y z
N MET A 1 32.18 -8.16 -5.09
CA MET A 1 30.96 -7.89 -4.31
C MET A 1 31.36 -7.46 -2.92
N THR A 2 31.06 -6.22 -2.54
CA THR A 2 31.44 -5.67 -1.22
C THR A 2 30.58 -6.29 -0.12
N LEU A 3 31.06 -6.30 1.14
CA LEU A 3 30.31 -6.89 2.27
C LEU A 3 28.92 -6.27 2.46
N HIS A 4 28.78 -4.96 2.18
CA HIS A 4 27.50 -4.24 2.23
C HIS A 4 26.48 -4.78 1.22
N GLN A 5 26.90 -5.07 -0.01
CA GLN A 5 26.00 -5.62 -1.04
C GLN A 5 25.51 -7.02 -0.67
N ARG A 6 26.36 -7.86 -0.06
CA ARG A 6 25.95 -9.19 0.41
C ARG A 6 24.95 -9.10 1.55
N PHE A 7 25.17 -8.19 2.50
CA PHE A 7 24.22 -7.93 3.58
C PHE A 7 22.86 -7.47 3.03
N GLU A 8 22.86 -6.51 2.10
CA GLU A 8 21.64 -6.01 1.45
C GLU A 8 20.87 -7.12 0.73
N GLN A 9 21.56 -7.97 -0.04
CA GLN A 9 20.96 -9.13 -0.71
C GLN A 9 20.32 -10.12 0.27
N VAL A 10 20.97 -10.40 1.39
CA VAL A 10 20.41 -11.29 2.43
C VAL A 10 19.15 -10.67 3.05
N VAL A 11 19.18 -9.38 3.38
CA VAL A 11 18.01 -8.67 3.94
C VAL A 11 16.84 -8.67 2.95
N VAL A 12 17.09 -8.35 1.67
CA VAL A 12 16.08 -8.38 0.61
C VAL A 12 15.48 -9.77 0.46
N LEU A 13 16.30 -10.82 0.45
CA LEU A 13 15.85 -12.21 0.33
C LEU A 13 14.91 -12.58 1.47
N VAL A 14 15.35 -12.34 2.72
CA VAL A 14 14.56 -12.63 3.92
C VAL A 14 13.25 -11.86 3.90
N LEU A 15 13.29 -10.57 3.58
CA LEU A 15 12.10 -9.72 3.52
C LEU A 15 11.12 -10.16 2.43
N SER A 16 11.63 -10.57 1.25
CA SER A 16 10.82 -11.09 0.15
C SER A 16 10.08 -12.38 0.54
N VAL A 17 10.75 -13.29 1.25
CA VAL A 17 10.14 -14.53 1.76
C VAL A 17 9.05 -14.22 2.78
N ILE A 18 9.32 -13.34 3.74
CA ILE A 18 8.34 -12.93 4.77
C ILE A 18 7.10 -12.32 4.12
N ILE A 19 7.28 -11.37 3.20
CA ILE A 19 6.15 -10.71 2.53
C ILE A 19 5.38 -11.70 1.65
N ALA A 20 6.05 -12.61 0.95
CA ALA A 20 5.38 -13.65 0.18
C ALA A 20 4.48 -14.54 1.07
N LEU A 21 4.96 -14.92 2.26
CA LEU A 21 4.18 -15.67 3.23
C LEU A 21 2.96 -14.87 3.74
N VAL A 22 3.15 -13.59 4.08
CA VAL A 22 2.06 -12.70 4.49
C VAL A 22 0.99 -12.58 3.40
N ILE A 23 1.40 -12.39 2.13
CA ILE A 23 0.48 -12.34 0.99
C ILE A 23 -0.30 -13.66 0.86
N ALA A 24 0.37 -14.81 0.95
CA ALA A 24 -0.28 -16.12 0.84
C ALA A 24 -1.33 -16.32 1.94
N ILE A 25 -0.99 -15.98 3.19
CA ILE A 25 -1.92 -16.08 4.33
C ILE A 25 -3.10 -15.11 4.15
N ALA A 26 -2.85 -13.85 3.80
CA ALA A 26 -3.90 -12.86 3.60
C ALA A 26 -4.84 -13.23 2.44
N LEU A 27 -4.31 -13.80 1.36
CA LEU A 27 -5.09 -14.27 0.22
C LEU A 27 -5.98 -15.46 0.62
N LEU A 28 -5.43 -16.42 1.37
CA LEU A 28 -6.21 -17.54 1.87
C LEU A 28 -7.34 -17.07 2.80
N GLN A 29 -7.06 -16.13 3.70
CA GLN A 29 -8.09 -15.53 4.57
C GLN A 29 -9.18 -14.81 3.76
N LEU A 30 -8.80 -14.09 2.70
CA LEU A 30 -9.76 -13.43 1.83
C LEU A 30 -10.66 -14.46 1.14
N VAL A 31 -10.10 -15.49 0.51
CA VAL A 31 -10.87 -16.52 -0.21
C VAL A 31 -11.81 -17.28 0.74
N THR A 32 -11.30 -17.68 1.91
CA THR A 32 -12.09 -18.43 2.90
C THR A 32 -13.24 -17.62 3.49
N ARG A 33 -13.10 -16.29 3.62
CA ARG A 33 -14.22 -15.41 4.01
C ARG A 33 -15.18 -15.11 2.86
N LEU A 34 -14.67 -14.94 1.63
CA LEU A 34 -15.50 -14.54 0.49
C LEU A 34 -16.36 -15.66 -0.07
N ILE A 35 -15.83 -16.89 -0.16
CA ILE A 35 -16.55 -18.01 -0.80
C ILE A 35 -17.91 -18.28 -0.13
N PRO A 36 -18.02 -18.38 1.22
CA PRO A 36 -19.31 -18.60 1.88
C PRO A 36 -20.29 -17.43 1.68
N LEU A 37 -19.81 -16.18 1.67
CA LEU A 37 -20.63 -14.98 1.46
C LEU A 37 -21.20 -14.95 0.03
N LEU A 38 -20.40 -15.32 -0.97
CA LEU A 38 -20.81 -15.37 -2.37
C LEU A 38 -21.77 -16.52 -2.66
N LEU A 39 -21.49 -17.72 -2.14
CA LEU A 39 -22.30 -18.92 -2.38
C LEU A 39 -23.57 -18.97 -1.53
N GLY A 40 -23.54 -18.38 -0.33
CA GLY A 40 -24.69 -18.33 0.56
C GLY A 40 -25.77 -17.34 0.15
N GLY A 41 -25.57 -16.57 -0.93
CA GLY A 41 -26.52 -15.54 -1.39
C GLY A 41 -26.73 -14.38 -0.41
N ALA A 42 -25.97 -14.36 0.69
CA ALA A 42 -26.04 -13.37 1.76
C ALA A 42 -25.20 -12.12 1.45
N LEU A 43 -24.90 -11.86 0.17
CA LEU A 43 -24.53 -10.52 -0.25
C LEU A 43 -25.79 -9.65 -0.15
N ASP A 44 -26.16 -9.28 1.07
CA ASP A 44 -26.79 -8.01 1.31
C ASP A 44 -25.66 -6.99 1.19
N PRO A 45 -25.45 -6.35 0.02
CA PRO A 45 -24.36 -5.39 -0.17
C PRO A 45 -24.59 -4.11 0.66
N LEU A 46 -25.69 -4.10 1.43
CA LEU A 46 -26.15 -3.10 2.37
C LEU A 46 -25.58 -3.29 3.78
N ASP A 47 -24.98 -4.45 4.10
CA ASP A 47 -24.25 -4.60 5.35
C ASP A 47 -22.86 -3.94 5.22
N HIS A 48 -22.80 -2.71 5.73
CA HIS A 48 -21.64 -1.85 5.65
C HIS A 48 -20.40 -2.49 6.29
N GLU A 49 -20.57 -3.30 7.34
CA GLU A 49 -19.47 -3.90 8.08
C GLU A 49 -18.78 -5.00 7.26
N VAL A 50 -19.57 -5.85 6.57
CA VAL A 50 -19.05 -6.91 5.70
C VAL A 50 -18.30 -6.31 4.50
N PHE A 51 -18.88 -5.28 3.88
CA PHE A 51 -18.26 -4.60 2.74
C PHE A 51 -16.95 -3.91 3.12
N GLN A 52 -16.91 -3.16 4.23
CA GLN A 52 -15.69 -2.54 4.73
C GLN A 52 -14.61 -3.57 5.07
N ALA A 53 -14.97 -4.68 5.72
CA ALA A 53 -14.04 -5.75 6.05
C ALA A 53 -13.41 -6.38 4.79
N MET A 54 -14.21 -6.61 3.74
CA MET A 54 -13.74 -7.15 2.47
C MET A 54 -12.75 -6.20 1.78
N PHE A 55 -13.12 -4.93 1.62
CA PHE A 55 -12.22 -3.95 1.02
C PHE A 55 -10.96 -3.73 1.87
N GLY A 56 -11.06 -3.76 3.20
CA GLY A 56 -9.92 -3.67 4.11
C GLY A 56 -8.91 -4.81 3.91
N MET A 57 -9.39 -6.05 3.69
CA MET A 57 -8.54 -7.20 3.37
C MET A 57 -7.88 -7.07 1.99
N ILE A 58 -8.64 -6.67 0.97
CA ILE A 58 -8.11 -6.44 -0.38
C ILE A 58 -7.03 -5.35 -0.36
N MET A 59 -7.28 -4.23 0.31
CA MET A 59 -6.30 -3.15 0.44
C MET A 59 -5.03 -3.61 1.17
N THR A 60 -5.16 -4.47 2.19
CA THR A 60 -4.01 -5.06 2.88
C THR A 60 -3.16 -5.91 1.92
N LEU A 61 -3.79 -6.68 1.03
CA LEU A 61 -3.10 -7.42 -0.03
C LEU A 61 -2.41 -6.49 -1.04
N LEU A 62 -3.09 -5.43 -1.49
CA LEU A 62 -2.50 -4.44 -2.40
C LEU A 62 -1.27 -3.78 -1.78
N ILE A 63 -1.34 -3.39 -0.50
CA ILE A 63 -0.20 -2.83 0.23
C ILE A 63 0.97 -3.84 0.24
N ALA A 64 0.72 -5.11 0.56
CA ALA A 64 1.76 -6.13 0.61
C ALA A 64 2.39 -6.41 -0.78
N LEU A 65 1.59 -6.43 -1.84
CA LEU A 65 2.06 -6.59 -3.22
C LEU A 65 2.92 -5.40 -3.66
N GLU A 66 2.48 -4.18 -3.39
CA GLU A 66 3.26 -2.96 -3.67
C GLU A 66 4.58 -2.94 -2.89
N PHE A 67 4.58 -3.34 -1.62
CA PHE A 67 5.81 -3.47 -0.83
C PHE A 67 6.77 -4.50 -1.43
N LYS A 68 6.29 -5.70 -1.80
CA LYS A 68 7.12 -6.72 -2.46
C LYS A 68 7.74 -6.18 -3.75
N HIS A 69 6.94 -5.51 -4.58
CA HIS A 69 7.41 -4.92 -5.84
C HIS A 69 8.44 -3.80 -5.60
N SER A 70 8.22 -2.95 -4.61
CA SER A 70 9.14 -1.88 -4.21
C SER A 70 10.51 -2.45 -3.79
N ILE A 71 10.52 -3.47 -2.93
CA ILE A 71 11.76 -4.11 -2.44
C ILE A 71 12.53 -4.79 -3.57
N ILE A 72 11.84 -5.54 -4.43
CA ILE A 72 12.48 -6.22 -5.58
C ILE A 72 13.08 -5.20 -6.55
N ARG A 73 12.40 -4.07 -6.79
CA ARG A 73 12.89 -3.01 -7.66
C ARG A 73 14.19 -2.38 -7.12
N VAL A 74 14.27 -2.18 -5.80
CA VAL A 74 15.50 -1.69 -5.13
C VAL A 74 16.64 -2.70 -5.28
N ALA A 75 16.37 -3.99 -5.11
CA ALA A 75 17.39 -5.03 -5.22
C ALA A 75 17.95 -5.21 -6.64
N LEU A 76 17.14 -4.95 -7.68
CA LEU A 76 17.52 -5.15 -9.08
C LEU A 76 18.31 -3.97 -9.68
N ARG A 77 18.11 -2.75 -9.18
CA ARG A 77 18.87 -1.58 -9.61
C ARG A 77 19.89 -1.25 -8.54
N ALA A 78 21.14 -1.66 -8.75
CA ALA A 78 22.29 -1.36 -7.89
C ALA A 78 22.64 0.15 -7.79
N GLU A 79 21.68 1.03 -8.03
CA GLU A 79 21.77 2.48 -7.98
C GLU A 79 20.64 3.03 -7.11
N GLY A 80 20.94 3.24 -5.84
CA GLY A 80 20.38 4.35 -5.05
C GLY A 80 18.97 4.19 -4.47
N ILE A 81 18.86 4.73 -3.24
CA ILE A 81 17.69 5.28 -2.54
C ILE A 81 16.34 4.78 -3.08
N VAL A 82 15.65 3.96 -2.25
CA VAL A 82 14.24 3.56 -2.43
C VAL A 82 13.48 4.66 -3.15
N GLN A 83 12.97 4.37 -4.36
CA GLN A 83 12.32 5.35 -5.22
C GLN A 83 11.26 6.08 -4.38
N VAL A 84 11.55 7.32 -3.98
CA VAL A 84 10.79 8.02 -2.93
C VAL A 84 9.31 8.14 -3.35
N LYS A 85 9.08 8.27 -4.66
CA LYS A 85 7.77 8.17 -5.31
C LYS A 85 7.00 6.90 -4.92
N THR A 86 7.62 5.72 -4.98
CA THR A 86 6.98 4.45 -4.61
C THR A 86 6.61 4.42 -3.13
N VAL A 87 7.46 4.95 -2.24
CA VAL A 87 7.15 5.03 -0.80
C VAL A 87 5.96 5.97 -0.55
N ILE A 88 5.92 7.11 -1.23
CA ILE A 88 4.80 8.05 -1.14
C ILE A 88 3.50 7.42 -1.66
N LEU A 89 3.55 6.67 -2.78
CA LEU A 89 2.39 5.94 -3.29
C LEU A 89 1.88 4.90 -2.29
N ILE A 90 2.78 4.14 -1.67
CA ILE A 90 2.42 3.16 -0.62
C ILE A 90 1.80 3.87 0.60
N ALA A 91 2.33 5.02 1.00
CA ALA A 91 1.77 5.82 2.09
C ALA A 91 0.35 6.32 1.77
N LEU A 92 0.11 6.78 0.53
CA LEU A 92 -1.22 7.16 0.05
C LEU A 92 -2.18 5.96 0.04
N LEU A 93 -1.75 4.80 -0.45
CA LEU A 93 -2.54 3.57 -0.43
C LEU A 93 -2.91 3.15 1.01
N ALA A 94 -1.98 3.29 1.96
CA ALA A 94 -2.22 3.01 3.37
C ALA A 94 -3.23 4.00 4.00
N LEU A 95 -3.20 5.28 3.62
CA LEU A 95 -4.22 6.24 4.04
C LEU A 95 -5.59 5.92 3.45
N ILE A 96 -5.67 5.54 2.18
CA ILE A 96 -6.93 5.14 1.54
C ILE A 96 -7.59 3.99 2.34
N ARG A 97 -6.81 3.01 2.79
CA ARG A 97 -7.33 1.95 3.68
C ARG A 97 -7.94 2.50 4.97
N LYS A 98 -7.31 3.52 5.60
CA LYS A 98 -7.87 4.17 6.80
C LYS A 98 -9.19 4.89 6.51
N PHE A 99 -9.36 5.49 5.32
CA PHE A 99 -10.64 6.11 4.93
C PHE A 99 -11.74 5.08 4.65
N ILE A 100 -11.41 3.94 4.05
CA ILE A 100 -12.40 2.92 3.71
C ILE A 100 -13.02 2.29 4.97
N ILE A 101 -12.24 2.12 6.04
CA ILE A 101 -12.66 1.51 7.31
C ILE A 101 -13.23 2.59 8.28
N LEU A 102 -13.19 3.87 7.89
CA LEU A 102 -13.65 4.97 8.73
C LEU A 102 -15.18 4.98 8.79
N ASP A 103 -15.74 4.84 9.98
CA ASP A 103 -17.16 5.09 10.22
C ASP A 103 -17.36 6.55 10.67
N ILE A 104 -18.03 7.34 9.82
CA ILE A 104 -18.30 8.77 10.06
C ILE A 104 -19.28 9.01 11.20
N HIS A 105 -20.06 8.00 11.61
CA HIS A 105 -21.04 8.13 12.69
C HIS A 105 -20.40 7.94 14.06
N THR A 106 -19.30 7.19 14.14
CA THR A 106 -18.60 6.90 15.39
C THR A 106 -17.28 7.63 15.53
N THR A 107 -16.70 8.11 14.44
CA THR A 107 -15.38 8.75 14.47
C THR A 107 -15.49 10.24 14.73
N ASP A 108 -14.74 10.72 15.74
CA ASP A 108 -14.70 12.13 16.09
C ASP A 108 -14.21 13.02 14.94
N ALA A 109 -14.81 14.21 14.81
CA ALA A 109 -14.52 15.15 13.74
C ALA A 109 -13.04 15.56 13.69
N ALA A 110 -12.37 15.64 14.84
CA ALA A 110 -10.94 15.96 14.90
C ALA A 110 -10.08 14.87 14.21
N THR A 111 -10.46 13.59 14.35
CA THR A 111 -9.75 12.48 13.70
C THR A 111 -9.92 12.52 12.19
N ILE A 112 -11.13 12.84 11.71
CA ILE A 112 -11.42 13.00 10.28
C ILE A 112 -10.60 14.17 9.71
N ALA A 113 -10.54 15.30 10.41
CA ALA A 113 -9.74 16.46 10.02
C ALA A 113 -8.23 16.15 10.00
N ALA A 114 -7.74 15.38 10.97
CA ALA A 114 -6.34 14.93 11.00
C ALA A 114 -6.00 14.01 9.80
N LEU A 115 -6.88 13.07 9.45
CA LEU A 115 -6.71 12.22 8.27
C LEU A 115 -6.74 13.03 6.97
N ALA A 116 -7.68 13.97 6.83
CA ALA A 116 -7.77 14.85 5.67
C ALA A 116 -6.51 15.71 5.50
N SER A 117 -6.01 16.33 6.58
CA SER A 117 -4.81 17.15 6.53
C SER A 117 -3.54 16.33 6.23
N ALA A 118 -3.40 15.13 6.81
CA ALA A 118 -2.31 14.21 6.47
C ALA A 118 -2.34 13.79 4.99
N THR A 119 -3.53 13.54 4.45
CA THR A 119 -3.72 13.17 3.04
C THR A 119 -3.36 14.31 2.11
N LEU A 120 -3.79 15.54 2.43
CA LEU A 120 -3.42 16.73 1.66
C LEU A 120 -1.91 16.98 1.70
N ALA A 121 -1.27 16.83 2.87
CA ALA A 121 0.17 16.98 3.00
C ALA A 121 0.93 15.97 2.12
N LEU A 122 0.54 14.70 2.14
CA LEU A 122 1.14 13.68 1.27
C LEU A 122 0.85 13.92 -0.22
N GLY A 123 -0.35 14.41 -0.56
CA GLY A 123 -0.71 14.80 -1.92
C GLY A 123 0.16 15.95 -2.44
N ILE A 124 0.45 16.95 -1.61
CA ILE A 124 1.35 18.06 -1.95
C ILE A 124 2.78 17.56 -2.16
N VAL A 125 3.29 16.70 -1.27
CA VAL A 125 4.63 16.10 -1.41
C VAL A 125 4.73 15.30 -2.72
N TYR A 126 3.70 14.52 -3.04
CA TYR A 126 3.64 13.78 -4.30
C TYR A 126 3.64 14.70 -5.53
N TRP A 127 2.82 15.76 -5.51
CA TRP A 127 2.74 16.73 -6.60
C TRP A 127 4.08 17.44 -6.84
N LEU A 128 4.75 17.89 -5.77
CA LEU A 128 6.05 18.53 -5.86
C LEU A 128 7.13 17.59 -6.41
N PHE A 129 7.11 16.32 -6.02
CA PHE A 129 8.05 15.33 -6.54
C PHE A 129 7.80 15.07 -8.03
N ARG A 130 6.53 14.95 -8.45
CA ARG A 130 6.15 14.77 -9.86
C ARG A 130 6.62 15.94 -10.73
N GLU A 131 6.38 17.18 -10.29
CA GLU A 131 6.79 18.39 -11.03
C GLU A 131 8.31 18.46 -11.24
N ARG A 132 9.12 17.93 -10.30
CA ARG A 132 10.58 17.87 -10.45
C ARG A 132 11.01 16.84 -11.50
N GLU A 133 10.37 15.67 -11.54
CA GLU A 133 10.63 14.63 -12.55
C GLU A 133 10.24 15.11 -13.96
N ASP A 134 9.09 15.80 -14.09
CA ASP A 134 8.59 16.34 -15.37
C ASP A 134 9.50 17.46 -15.91
N ARG A 135 10.12 18.26 -15.03
CA ARG A 135 11.09 19.30 -15.42
C ARG A 135 12.45 18.75 -15.84
N GLN A 136 12.90 17.63 -15.28
CA GLN A 136 14.16 16.99 -15.68
C GLN A 136 14.05 16.22 -17.01
N SER A 137 12.84 15.88 -17.44
CA SER A 137 12.60 15.10 -18.66
C SER A 137 12.33 15.94 -19.91
N LYS A 138 12.27 17.28 -19.81
CA LYS A 138 12.29 18.18 -20.98
C LYS A 138 13.75 18.42 -21.42
N PRO A 139 14.16 18.00 -22.62
CA PRO A 139 15.40 18.49 -23.22
C PRO A 139 15.26 19.99 -23.46
N LEU A 140 16.32 20.74 -23.19
CA LEU A 140 16.42 22.16 -23.52
C LEU A 140 16.20 22.32 -25.03
N GLU A 141 15.08 22.94 -25.42
CA GLU A 141 14.89 23.52 -26.76
C GLU A 141 15.58 24.89 -26.82
#